data_AF-A0A7C4UWZ0-F1
#
_entry.id   AF-A0A7C4UWZ0-F1
#
_cell.length_a   1.000
_cell.length_b   1.000
_cell.length_c   1.000
_cell.angle_alpha   90.00
_cell.angle_beta   90.00
_cell.angle_gamma   90.00
#
_symmetry.space_group_name_H-M   'P 1'
#
loop_
_entity.id
_entity.type
_entity.pdbx_description
1 polymer ?
#
loop_
_entity_poly.entity_id
_entity_poly.type
_entity_poly.pdbx_seq_one_letter_code
_entity_poly.pdbx_strand_id
1 'polypeptide(L)'
;TRTPNPSKAPWYFLGLQEMLVYYDPWLAGVVLPTMIIVGLIAMPYIDFNQKGNGYYTFEERPFAIIVWLFGFIVLWVTLIFLGTFLRGPNWNFFGLYEPWDPHKLVPLNNVNLSDYFWVRGLGKIWATSDPQSLSGILTILIRESPGIILVLAYFLLLPPLLARTIFRTFFIRMGFIRYMTMIIILLFMASLPIKMVLRWTINLKYIVSIPEFFFNI
;
A
#
# COMPACT_ATOMS: atom_id res chain seq x y z
N THR A 1 8.72 5.44 33.65
CA THR A 1 8.32 4.10 33.12
C THR A 1 9.09 3.85 31.85
N ARG A 2 9.78 2.70 31.71
CA ARG A 2 10.55 2.38 30.50
C ARG A 2 9.61 1.77 29.46
N THR A 3 9.55 2.34 28.26
CA THR A 3 8.77 1.77 27.14
C THR A 3 9.38 0.42 26.76
N PRO A 4 8.58 -0.66 26.65
CA PRO A 4 9.09 -1.96 26.23
C PRO A 4 9.59 -1.91 24.78
N ASN A 5 10.71 -2.58 24.50
CA ASN A 5 11.27 -2.74 23.16
C ASN A 5 11.26 -4.24 22.79
N PRO A 6 10.50 -4.67 21.78
CA PRO A 6 9.63 -3.88 20.90
C PRO A 6 8.29 -3.50 21.55
N SER A 7 7.72 -2.35 21.14
CA SER A 7 6.34 -1.99 21.45
C SER A 7 5.42 -2.62 20.40
N LYS A 8 4.71 -3.70 20.78
CA LYS A 8 3.76 -4.40 19.91
C LYS A 8 2.32 -4.02 20.30
N ALA A 9 1.52 -3.71 19.28
CA ALA A 9 0.08 -3.56 19.42
C ALA A 9 -0.58 -4.93 19.71
N PRO A 10 -1.84 -4.95 20.20
CA PRO A 10 -2.63 -6.17 20.28
C PRO A 10 -2.68 -6.91 18.93
N TRP A 11 -2.81 -8.23 18.96
CA TRP A 11 -2.68 -9.10 17.77
C TRP A 11 -3.62 -8.72 16.60
N TYR A 12 -4.80 -8.17 16.89
CA TYR A 12 -5.76 -7.74 15.88
C TYR A 12 -5.41 -6.38 15.22
N PHE A 13 -4.50 -5.61 15.81
CA PHE A 13 -3.94 -4.38 15.24
C PHE A 13 -2.53 -4.57 14.67
N LEU A 14 -1.92 -5.72 14.91
CA LEU A 14 -0.53 -6.02 14.52
C LEU A 14 -0.34 -5.99 13.00
N GLY A 15 -1.37 -6.39 12.24
CA GLY A 15 -1.39 -6.22 10.78
C GLY A 15 -1.28 -4.75 10.36
N LEU A 16 -2.07 -3.86 10.96
CA LEU A 16 -1.98 -2.41 10.71
C LEU A 16 -0.64 -1.82 11.15
N GLN A 17 -0.10 -2.30 12.28
CA GLN A 17 1.21 -1.86 12.73
C GLN A 17 2.30 -2.23 11.73
N GLU A 18 2.24 -3.41 11.13
CA GLU A 18 3.19 -3.82 10.09
C GLU A 18 3.06 -2.95 8.83
N MET A 19 1.87 -2.42 8.52
CA MET A 19 1.67 -1.48 7.41
C MET A 19 2.46 -0.17 7.57
N LEU A 20 2.74 0.27 8.80
CA LEU A 20 3.54 1.47 9.10
C LEU A 20 5.01 1.33 8.66
N VAL A 21 5.48 0.12 8.38
CA VAL A 21 6.82 -0.09 7.82
C VAL A 21 6.87 0.35 6.35
N TYR A 22 5.74 0.22 5.65
CA TYR A 22 5.64 0.43 4.19
C TYR A 22 5.07 1.79 3.83
N TYR A 23 4.23 2.37 4.70
CA TYR A 23 3.52 3.61 4.45
C TYR A 23 3.68 4.63 5.57
N ASP A 24 3.44 5.89 5.23
CA ASP A 24 3.39 6.98 6.21
C ASP A 24 2.18 6.81 7.16
N PRO A 25 2.25 7.27 8.43
CA PRO A 25 1.22 6.99 9.44
C PRO A 25 -0.19 7.41 9.05
N TRP A 26 -0.36 8.49 8.26
CA TRP A 26 -1.69 8.94 7.84
C TRP A 26 -2.34 7.96 6.84
N LEU A 27 -1.55 7.36 5.95
CA LEU A 27 -2.06 6.42 4.95
C LEU A 27 -2.34 5.04 5.57
N ALA A 28 -1.39 4.51 6.35
CA ALA A 28 -1.55 3.21 7.03
C ALA A 28 -2.53 3.26 8.20
N GLY A 29 -2.59 4.38 8.94
CA GLY A 29 -3.42 4.52 10.12
C GLY A 29 -4.86 4.99 9.86
N VAL A 30 -5.10 5.74 8.77
CA VAL A 30 -6.43 6.31 8.49
C VAL A 30 -6.95 5.83 7.14
N VAL A 31 -6.28 6.17 6.04
CA VAL A 31 -6.83 5.96 4.68
C VAL A 31 -7.07 4.48 4.37
N LEU A 32 -6.06 3.62 4.53
CA LEU A 32 -6.19 2.20 4.19
C LEU A 32 -7.23 1.48 5.07
N PRO A 33 -7.27 1.68 6.41
CA PRO A 33 -8.35 1.16 7.25
C PRO A 33 -9.74 1.65 6.81
N THR A 34 -9.89 2.93 6.48
CA THR A 34 -11.16 3.47 5.96
C THR A 34 -11.55 2.79 4.64
N MET A 35 -10.61 2.59 3.71
CA MET A 35 -10.87 1.91 2.45
C MET A 35 -11.25 0.45 2.64
N ILE A 36 -10.69 -0.25 3.63
CA ILE A 36 -11.10 -1.62 4.00
C ILE A 36 -12.57 -1.62 4.45
N ILE A 37 -12.94 -0.72 5.38
CA ILE A 37 -14.32 -0.64 5.90
C ILE A 37 -15.31 -0.29 4.79
N VAL A 38 -15.00 0.72 3.97
CA VAL A 38 -15.82 1.10 2.81
C VAL A 38 -15.94 -0.07 1.84
N GLY A 39 -14.85 -0.80 1.60
CA GLY A 39 -14.85 -2.00 0.78
C GLY A 39 -15.82 -3.06 1.29
N LEU A 40 -15.79 -3.34 2.60
CA LEU A 40 -16.68 -4.31 3.23
C LEU A 40 -18.16 -3.90 3.14
N ILE A 41 -18.47 -2.62 3.34
CA ILE A 41 -19.82 -2.08 3.19
C ILE A 41 -20.27 -2.11 1.72
N ALA A 42 -19.35 -1.92 0.78
CA ALA A 42 -19.64 -1.92 -0.65
C ALA A 42 -19.93 -3.31 -1.23
N MET A 43 -19.42 -4.39 -0.62
CA MET A 43 -19.56 -5.78 -1.10
C MET A 43 -20.97 -6.16 -1.56
N PRO A 44 -22.05 -5.98 -0.76
CA PRO A 44 -23.41 -6.34 -1.19
C PRO A 44 -23.93 -5.53 -2.37
N TYR A 45 -23.38 -4.35 -2.65
CA TYR A 45 -23.80 -3.49 -3.75
C TYR A 45 -23.01 -3.71 -5.04
N ILE A 46 -21.79 -4.24 -4.95
CA ILE A 46 -20.93 -4.55 -6.09
C ILE A 46 -21.05 -6.01 -6.54
N ASP A 47 -21.38 -6.94 -5.63
CA ASP A 47 -21.60 -8.34 -5.98
C ASP A 47 -22.99 -8.54 -6.60
N PHE A 48 -23.00 -8.80 -7.91
CA PHE A 48 -24.22 -9.08 -8.68
C PHE A 48 -24.52 -10.58 -8.79
N ASN A 49 -23.59 -11.45 -8.40
CA ASN A 49 -23.84 -12.88 -8.47
C ASN A 49 -24.67 -13.28 -7.25
N GLN A 50 -25.76 -14.04 -7.42
CA GLN A 50 -26.63 -14.50 -6.32
C GLN A 50 -26.41 -15.99 -5.95
N LYS A 51 -25.65 -16.74 -6.76
CA LYS A 51 -25.39 -18.18 -6.57
C LYS A 51 -24.33 -18.43 -5.50
N GLY A 52 -24.44 -19.47 -4.68
CA GLY A 52 -23.50 -19.69 -3.58
C GLY A 52 -23.79 -18.83 -2.33
N ASN A 53 -24.99 -18.26 -2.23
CA ASN A 53 -25.49 -17.67 -0.99
C ASN A 53 -26.05 -18.78 -0.07
N GLY A 54 -25.46 -18.96 1.11
CA GLY A 54 -25.95 -19.90 2.12
C GLY A 54 -25.39 -21.33 2.01
N TYR A 55 -24.50 -21.60 1.05
CA TYR A 55 -23.75 -22.86 0.94
C TYR A 55 -22.36 -22.60 0.37
N TYR A 56 -21.41 -23.50 0.66
CA TYR A 56 -20.04 -23.38 0.18
C TYR A 56 -19.90 -23.94 -1.24
N THR A 57 -19.44 -23.11 -2.18
CA THR A 57 -19.13 -23.51 -3.56
C THR A 57 -18.06 -22.59 -4.14
N PHE A 58 -16.97 -23.17 -4.65
CA PHE A 58 -15.90 -22.39 -5.29
C PHE A 58 -16.20 -22.07 -6.76
N GLU A 59 -16.78 -23.03 -7.47
CA GLU A 59 -16.99 -22.98 -8.92
C GLU A 59 -17.95 -21.86 -9.34
N GLU A 60 -18.94 -21.55 -8.50
CA GLU A 60 -19.96 -20.55 -8.85
C GLU A 60 -19.54 -19.10 -8.60
N ARG A 61 -18.50 -18.86 -7.79
CA ARG A 61 -18.01 -17.53 -7.40
C ARG A 61 -16.47 -17.45 -7.20
N PRO A 62 -15.66 -17.93 -8.15
CA PRO A 62 -14.22 -18.02 -7.96
C PRO A 62 -13.58 -16.64 -7.73
N PHE A 63 -14.04 -15.61 -8.43
CA PHE A 63 -13.49 -14.25 -8.27
C PHE A 63 -13.68 -13.70 -6.86
N ALA A 64 -14.91 -13.74 -6.32
CA ALA A 64 -15.20 -13.20 -4.98
C ALA A 64 -14.41 -13.96 -3.90
N ILE A 65 -14.33 -15.29 -4.02
CA ILE A 65 -13.61 -16.12 -3.05
C ILE A 65 -12.11 -15.88 -3.13
N ILE A 66 -11.51 -15.82 -4.33
CA ILE A 66 -10.07 -15.57 -4.50
C ILE A 66 -9.71 -14.19 -3.95
N VAL A 67 -10.47 -13.15 -4.31
CA VAL A 67 -10.22 -11.79 -3.82
C VAL A 67 -10.34 -11.72 -2.29
N TRP A 68 -11.35 -12.37 -1.72
CA TRP A 68 -11.51 -12.44 -0.27
C TRP A 68 -10.35 -13.16 0.41
N LEU A 69 -9.98 -14.35 -0.06
CA LEU A 69 -8.87 -15.13 0.51
C LEU A 69 -7.54 -14.42 0.33
N PHE A 70 -7.33 -13.71 -0.77
CA PHE A 70 -6.16 -12.88 -0.96
C PHE A 70 -6.10 -11.75 0.08
N GLY A 71 -7.17 -10.96 0.22
CA GLY A 71 -7.23 -9.89 1.23
C GLY A 71 -7.08 -10.42 2.66
N PHE A 72 -7.77 -11.51 2.99
CA PHE A 72 -7.78 -12.04 4.34
C PHE A 72 -6.51 -12.84 4.68
N ILE A 73 -6.12 -13.83 3.88
CA ILE A 73 -4.98 -14.69 4.21
C ILE A 73 -3.66 -14.00 3.84
N VAL A 74 -3.54 -13.54 2.59
CA VAL A 74 -2.27 -13.03 2.07
C VAL A 74 -1.96 -11.65 2.64
N LEU A 75 -2.94 -10.75 2.73
CA LEU A 75 -2.68 -9.42 3.30
C LEU A 75 -2.86 -9.44 4.82
N TRP A 76 -4.01 -9.85 5.35
CA TRP A 76 -4.27 -9.68 6.79
C TRP A 76 -3.50 -10.65 7.69
N VAL A 77 -3.69 -11.96 7.52
CA VAL A 77 -3.08 -12.98 8.39
C VAL A 77 -1.57 -12.99 8.26
N THR A 78 -1.04 -12.84 7.04
CA THR A 78 0.42 -12.83 6.82
C THR A 78 1.07 -11.64 7.51
N LEU A 79 0.50 -10.43 7.44
CA LEU A 79 1.06 -9.26 8.14
C LEU A 79 1.04 -9.43 9.66
N ILE A 80 -0.03 -10.01 10.22
CA ILE A 80 -0.09 -10.35 11.65
C ILE A 80 1.00 -11.35 12.01
N PHE A 81 1.20 -12.39 11.20
CA PHE A 81 2.26 -13.37 11.41
C PHE A 81 3.65 -12.74 11.40
N LEU A 82 3.95 -11.90 10.39
CA LEU A 82 5.20 -11.16 10.28
C LEU A 82 5.45 -10.29 11.52
N GLY A 83 4.45 -9.48 11.93
CA GLY A 83 4.55 -8.61 13.09
C GLY A 83 4.67 -9.37 14.43
N THR A 84 4.03 -10.51 14.55
CA THR A 84 4.02 -11.30 15.79
C THR A 84 5.35 -12.02 15.97
N PHE A 85 5.79 -12.76 14.95
CA PHE A 85 6.89 -13.72 15.08
C PHE A 85 8.21 -13.23 14.51
N LEU A 86 8.21 -12.43 13.44
CA LEU A 86 9.43 -12.02 12.73
C LEU A 86 9.88 -10.59 13.05
N ARG A 87 9.05 -9.79 13.73
CA ARG A 87 9.45 -8.46 14.26
C ARG A 87 9.97 -8.57 15.68
N GLY A 88 11.24 -8.23 15.86
CA GLY A 88 11.94 -8.21 17.15
C GLY A 88 12.27 -6.79 17.62
N PRO A 89 13.31 -6.63 18.48
CA PRO A 89 13.76 -5.32 18.96
C PRO A 89 13.98 -4.30 17.84
N ASN A 90 13.66 -3.03 18.12
CA ASN A 90 13.74 -1.91 17.16
C ASN A 90 12.88 -2.10 15.90
N TRP A 91 11.88 -2.97 15.94
CA TRP A 91 11.07 -3.37 14.79
C TRP A 91 11.87 -3.98 13.62
N ASN A 92 13.06 -4.52 13.92
CA ASN A 92 13.89 -5.18 12.93
C ASN A 92 13.32 -6.55 12.57
N PHE A 93 13.63 -6.99 11.35
CA PHE A 93 13.27 -8.32 10.86
C PHE A 93 14.27 -9.36 11.39
N PHE A 94 13.71 -10.44 11.94
CA PHE A 94 14.43 -11.63 12.38
C PHE A 94 13.88 -12.83 11.62
N GLY A 95 14.77 -13.62 11.02
CA GLY A 95 14.39 -14.82 10.29
C GLY A 95 13.83 -15.91 11.21
N LEU A 96 13.30 -16.98 10.60
CA LEU A 96 12.94 -18.17 11.35
C LEU A 96 14.17 -18.72 12.08
N TYR A 97 14.03 -18.95 13.38
CA TYR A 97 15.09 -19.43 14.28
C TYR A 97 16.25 -18.46 14.53
N GLU A 98 16.17 -17.21 14.10
CA GLU A 98 17.17 -16.19 14.44
C GLU A 98 16.92 -15.65 15.87
N PRO A 99 17.92 -15.67 16.77
CA PRO A 99 17.75 -15.10 18.11
C PRO A 99 17.59 -13.58 18.04
N TRP A 100 16.71 -13.04 18.90
CA TRP A 100 16.45 -11.60 18.96
C TRP A 100 17.58 -10.88 19.69
N ASP A 101 18.59 -10.43 18.95
CA ASP A 101 19.66 -9.57 19.46
C ASP A 101 19.20 -8.09 19.49
N PRO A 102 19.11 -7.44 20.67
CA PRO A 102 18.77 -6.02 20.79
C PRO A 102 19.78 -5.08 20.13
N HIS A 103 21.02 -5.52 19.92
CA HIS A 103 22.11 -4.73 19.33
C HIS A 103 22.18 -4.83 17.81
N LYS A 104 21.35 -5.67 17.18
CA LYS A 104 21.19 -5.72 15.74
C LYS A 104 20.56 -4.40 15.26
N LEU A 105 21.37 -3.55 14.65
CA LEU A 105 20.95 -2.31 13.99
C LEU A 105 21.08 -2.49 12.48
N VAL A 106 19.98 -2.87 11.82
CA VAL A 106 19.93 -2.88 10.36
C VAL A 106 19.49 -1.50 9.89
N PRO A 107 20.37 -0.70 9.26
CA PRO A 107 19.97 0.60 8.75
C PRO A 107 18.97 0.40 7.61
N LEU A 108 17.73 0.85 7.81
CA LEU A 108 16.75 0.95 6.73
C LEU A 108 17.16 2.10 5.82
N ASN A 109 17.96 1.81 4.80
CA ASN A 109 18.27 2.79 3.77
C ASN A 109 16.98 3.13 3.03
N ASN A 110 16.53 4.38 3.15
CA ASN A 110 15.28 4.84 2.58
C ASN A 110 15.62 5.56 1.28
N VAL A 111 15.24 4.96 0.15
CA VAL A 111 15.41 5.59 -1.15
C VAL A 111 14.05 6.05 -1.65
N ASN A 112 13.96 7.32 -2.06
CA ASN A 112 12.75 7.86 -2.65
C ASN A 112 12.78 7.69 -4.17
N LEU A 113 11.61 7.62 -4.81
CA LEU A 113 11.54 7.56 -6.27
C LEU A 113 12.19 8.80 -6.92
N SER A 114 12.01 9.97 -6.31
CA SER A 114 12.63 11.20 -6.77
C SER A 114 14.15 11.17 -6.69
N ASP A 115 14.76 10.39 -5.79
CA ASP A 115 16.23 10.24 -5.75
C ASP A 115 16.75 9.51 -7.00
N TYR A 116 16.02 8.51 -7.49
CA TYR A 116 16.39 7.81 -8.72
C TYR A 116 16.34 8.73 -9.94
N PHE A 117 15.33 9.58 -10.04
CA PHE A 117 15.17 10.49 -11.17
C PHE A 117 16.07 11.73 -11.06
N TRP A 118 16.02 12.43 -9.92
CA TRP A 118 16.66 13.73 -9.73
C TRP A 118 18.16 13.62 -9.43
N VAL A 119 18.54 12.73 -8.52
CA VAL A 119 19.94 12.58 -8.10
C VAL A 119 20.69 11.67 -9.08
N ARG A 120 20.18 10.44 -9.30
CA ARG A 120 20.87 9.47 -10.17
C ARG A 120 20.67 9.74 -11.66
N GLY A 121 19.48 10.17 -12.07
CA GLY A 121 19.17 10.46 -13.47
C GLY A 121 19.71 11.81 -13.95
N LEU A 122 19.38 12.89 -13.22
CA LEU A 122 19.76 14.26 -13.60
C LEU A 122 21.08 14.75 -12.98
N GLY A 123 21.71 13.96 -12.09
CA GLY A 123 22.97 14.34 -11.44
C GLY A 123 22.86 15.55 -10.51
N LYS A 124 21.64 15.93 -10.10
CA LYS A 124 21.41 17.10 -9.26
C LYS A 124 21.54 16.76 -7.78
N ILE A 125 22.10 17.68 -7.01
CA ILE A 125 22.17 17.55 -5.55
C ILE A 125 20.76 17.69 -4.98
N TRP A 126 20.43 16.87 -3.99
CA TRP A 126 19.20 17.01 -3.25
C TRP A 126 19.25 18.32 -2.46
N ALA A 127 18.35 19.24 -2.76
CA ALA A 127 18.26 20.53 -2.09
C ALA A 127 16.83 20.80 -1.66
N THR A 128 16.66 21.18 -0.41
CA THR A 128 15.39 21.68 0.11
C THR A 128 15.12 23.02 -0.55
N SER A 129 14.17 23.05 -1.48
CA SER A 129 13.75 24.27 -2.17
C SER A 129 12.80 25.07 -1.28
N ASP A 130 12.94 26.41 -1.29
CA ASP A 130 12.04 27.30 -0.55
C ASP A 130 10.60 27.20 -1.10
N PRO A 131 9.63 26.72 -0.29
CA PRO A 131 8.25 26.52 -0.74
C PRO A 131 7.49 27.84 -0.95
N GLN A 132 8.02 29.00 -0.54
CA GLN A 132 7.38 30.30 -0.76
C GLN A 132 7.71 30.92 -2.13
N SER A 133 8.76 30.44 -2.79
CA SER A 133 9.19 30.90 -4.10
C SER A 133 8.54 30.09 -5.23
N LEU A 134 8.10 30.77 -6.29
CA LEU A 134 7.53 30.11 -7.48
C LEU A 134 8.53 29.17 -8.16
N SER A 135 9.83 29.51 -8.16
CA SER A 135 10.88 28.62 -8.69
C SER A 135 11.13 27.41 -7.79
N GLY A 136 10.93 27.55 -6.48
CA GLY A 136 10.98 26.45 -5.53
C GLY A 136 9.85 25.44 -5.76
N ILE A 137 8.62 25.92 -5.92
CA ILE A 137 7.45 25.08 -6.21
C ILE A 137 7.63 24.31 -7.53
N LEU A 138 8.08 24.98 -8.60
CA LEU A 138 8.34 24.32 -9.88
C LEU A 138 9.41 23.24 -9.76
N THR A 139 10.45 23.47 -8.96
CA THR A 139 11.50 22.48 -8.71
C THR A 139 10.95 21.24 -8.01
N ILE A 140 10.11 21.42 -6.98
CA ILE A 140 9.42 20.31 -6.28
C ILE A 140 8.55 19.50 -7.26
N LEU A 141 7.76 20.19 -8.08
CA LEU A 141 6.87 19.53 -9.04
C LEU A 141 7.65 18.72 -10.07
N ILE A 142 8.75 19.24 -10.61
CA ILE A 142 9.59 18.49 -11.58
C ILE A 142 10.25 17.30 -10.87
N ARG A 143 10.79 17.50 -9.67
CA ARG A 143 11.45 16.46 -8.86
C ARG A 143 10.52 15.28 -8.59
N GLU A 144 9.29 15.56 -8.15
CA GLU A 144 8.30 14.53 -7.79
C GLU A 144 7.38 14.12 -8.95
N SER A 145 7.53 14.74 -10.13
CA SER A 145 6.69 14.45 -11.30
C SER A 145 6.62 12.97 -11.66
N PRO A 146 7.71 12.15 -11.62
CA PRO A 146 7.59 10.73 -11.95
C PRO A 146 6.67 9.99 -10.98
N GLY A 147 6.74 10.31 -9.68
CA GLY A 147 5.89 9.71 -8.67
C GLY A 147 4.43 10.14 -8.80
N ILE A 148 4.19 11.44 -9.03
CA ILE A 148 2.84 11.98 -9.22
C ILE A 148 2.20 11.37 -10.47
N ILE A 149 2.92 11.30 -11.58
CA ILE A 149 2.45 10.69 -12.83
C ILE A 149 2.14 9.21 -12.60
N LEU A 150 3.00 8.48 -11.88
CA LEU A 150 2.78 7.06 -11.58
C LEU A 150 1.51 6.85 -10.76
N VAL A 151 1.31 7.63 -9.69
CA VAL A 151 0.11 7.54 -8.83
C VAL A 151 -1.15 7.90 -9.64
N LEU A 152 -1.13 8.97 -10.42
CA LEU A 152 -2.26 9.36 -11.27
C LEU A 152 -2.54 8.31 -12.35
N ALA A 153 -1.51 7.77 -12.99
CA ALA A 153 -1.67 6.68 -13.96
C ALA A 153 -2.30 5.44 -13.33
N TYR A 154 -1.85 5.09 -12.11
CA TYR A 154 -2.37 3.94 -11.38
C TYR A 154 -3.86 4.08 -11.02
N PHE A 155 -4.31 5.26 -10.57
CA PHE A 155 -5.71 5.45 -10.15
C PHE A 155 -6.65 5.96 -11.24
N LEU A 156 -6.16 6.64 -12.28
CA LEU A 156 -7.00 7.23 -13.32
C LEU A 156 -6.93 6.49 -14.65
N LEU A 157 -5.76 6.02 -15.07
CA LEU A 157 -5.59 5.35 -16.37
C LEU A 157 -5.83 3.85 -16.28
N LEU A 158 -5.46 3.23 -15.15
CA LEU A 158 -5.58 1.78 -14.97
C LEU A 158 -7.05 1.31 -14.92
N PRO A 159 -7.98 1.95 -14.19
CA PRO A 159 -9.40 1.55 -14.19
C PRO A 159 -10.07 1.43 -15.57
N PRO A 160 -10.00 2.44 -16.47
CA PRO A 160 -10.58 2.32 -17.80
C PRO A 160 -9.83 1.33 -18.70
N LEU A 161 -8.52 1.14 -18.49
CA LEU A 161 -7.74 0.13 -19.22
C LEU A 161 -8.19 -1.29 -18.85
N LEU A 162 -8.37 -1.56 -17.56
CA LEU A 162 -8.89 -2.83 -17.07
C LEU A 162 -10.33 -3.09 -17.51
N ALA A 163 -11.15 -2.05 -17.65
CA ALA A 163 -12.52 -2.15 -18.14
C ALA A 163 -12.56 -2.59 -19.61
N ARG A 164 -11.53 -2.28 -20.40
CA ARG A 164 -11.43 -2.68 -21.81
C ARG A 164 -10.82 -4.07 -21.99
N THR A 165 -9.96 -4.51 -21.06
CA THR A 165 -9.15 -5.72 -21.17
C THR A 165 -9.72 -6.87 -20.34
N ILE A 166 -9.30 -6.99 -19.07
CA ILE A 166 -9.55 -8.15 -18.19
C ILE A 166 -10.97 -8.11 -17.59
N PHE A 167 -11.42 -6.94 -17.13
CA PHE A 167 -12.69 -6.78 -16.42
C PHE A 167 -13.82 -6.29 -17.32
N ARG A 168 -13.73 -6.53 -18.63
CA ARG A 168 -14.75 -6.10 -19.61
C ARG A 168 -16.14 -6.65 -19.29
N THR A 169 -16.24 -7.93 -18.95
CA THR A 169 -17.51 -8.57 -18.59
C THR A 169 -18.12 -7.96 -17.32
N PHE A 170 -17.26 -7.64 -16.35
CA PHE A 170 -17.64 -6.99 -15.10
C PHE A 170 -18.17 -5.57 -15.33
N PHE A 171 -17.47 -4.78 -16.17
CA PHE A 171 -17.89 -3.42 -16.53
C PHE A 171 -19.27 -3.40 -17.20
N ILE A 172 -19.51 -4.29 -18.17
CA ILE A 172 -20.80 -4.37 -18.90
C ILE A 172 -21.96 -4.73 -17.96
N ARG A 173 -21.75 -5.66 -17.01
CA ARG A 173 -22.81 -6.13 -16.11
C ARG A 173 -23.12 -5.16 -14.97
N MET A 174 -22.10 -4.51 -14.40
CA MET A 174 -22.25 -3.65 -13.22
C MET A 174 -22.59 -2.19 -13.56
N GLY A 175 -22.25 -1.75 -14.77
CA GLY A 175 -22.28 -0.34 -15.13
C GLY A 175 -21.11 0.45 -14.55
N PHE A 176 -21.01 1.72 -14.94
CA PHE A 176 -19.82 2.55 -14.69
C PHE A 176 -19.51 2.75 -13.21
N ILE A 177 -20.48 3.22 -12.41
CA ILE A 177 -20.25 3.62 -11.01
C ILE A 177 -19.82 2.42 -10.16
N ARG A 178 -20.57 1.32 -10.20
CA ARG A 178 -20.27 0.11 -9.40
C ARG A 178 -18.92 -0.50 -9.78
N TYR A 179 -18.60 -0.52 -11.07
CA TYR A 179 -17.29 -0.96 -11.55
C TYR A 179 -16.15 -0.06 -11.03
N MET A 180 -16.31 1.27 -11.13
CA MET A 180 -15.28 2.21 -10.66
C MET A 180 -15.06 2.09 -9.16
N THR A 181 -16.12 1.92 -8.36
CA THR A 181 -16.00 1.66 -6.92
C THR A 181 -15.24 0.37 -6.66
N MET A 182 -15.64 -0.75 -7.29
CA MET A 182 -14.98 -2.05 -7.14
C MET A 182 -13.48 -1.96 -7.49
N ILE A 183 -13.15 -1.36 -8.64
CA ILE A 183 -11.77 -1.35 -9.12
C ILE A 183 -10.88 -0.43 -8.29
N ILE A 184 -11.39 0.70 -7.79
CA ILE A 184 -10.63 1.57 -6.88
C ILE A 184 -10.31 0.83 -5.58
N ILE A 185 -11.28 0.13 -5.00
CA ILE A 185 -11.05 -0.69 -3.78
C ILE A 185 -10.01 -1.77 -4.04
N LEU A 186 -10.10 -2.48 -5.17
CA LEU A 186 -9.12 -3.49 -5.57
C LEU A 186 -7.72 -2.90 -5.78
N LEU A 187 -7.61 -1.69 -6.34
CA LEU A 187 -6.33 -1.02 -6.55
C LEU A 187 -5.70 -0.56 -5.23
N PHE A 188 -6.49 -0.09 -4.27
CA PHE A 188 -6.00 0.16 -2.91
C PHE A 188 -5.54 -1.13 -2.23
N MET A 189 -6.30 -2.21 -2.36
CA MET A 189 -5.92 -3.52 -1.83
C MET A 189 -4.60 -4.02 -2.45
N ALA A 190 -4.43 -3.88 -3.77
CA ALA A 190 -3.22 -4.27 -4.49
C ALA A 190 -2.02 -3.32 -4.23
N SER A 191 -2.27 -2.08 -3.81
CA SER A 191 -1.19 -1.10 -3.56
C SER A 191 -0.24 -1.57 -2.47
N LEU A 192 -0.75 -2.23 -1.42
CA LEU A 192 0.03 -2.72 -0.30
C LEU A 192 1.05 -3.81 -0.69
N PRO A 193 0.67 -4.93 -1.31
CA PRO A 193 1.64 -5.94 -1.71
C PRO A 193 2.62 -5.40 -2.78
N ILE A 194 2.18 -4.51 -3.67
CA ILE A 194 3.07 -3.83 -4.62
C ILE A 194 4.12 -3.02 -3.85
N LYS A 195 3.70 -2.23 -2.85
CA LYS A 195 4.61 -1.43 -2.01
C LYS A 195 5.57 -2.32 -1.22
N MET A 196 5.11 -3.47 -0.70
CA MET A 196 5.97 -4.44 -0.01
C MET A 196 7.07 -4.97 -0.92
N VAL A 197 6.73 -5.36 -2.15
CA VAL A 197 7.72 -5.84 -3.14
C VAL A 197 8.72 -4.74 -3.50
N LEU A 198 8.26 -3.50 -3.74
CA LEU A 198 9.13 -2.35 -3.99
C LEU A 198 10.07 -2.08 -2.80
N ARG A 199 9.56 -2.24 -1.58
CA ARG A 199 10.36 -2.07 -0.36
C ARG A 199 11.43 -3.14 -0.22
N TRP A 200 11.13 -4.40 -0.54
CA TRP A 200 12.08 -5.51 -0.40
C TRP A 200 13.11 -5.58 -1.53
N THR A 201 12.75 -5.20 -2.76
CA THR A 201 13.63 -5.33 -3.93
C THR A 201 14.59 -4.16 -4.10
N ILE A 202 14.08 -2.93 -3.96
CA ILE A 202 14.84 -1.70 -4.27
C ILE A 202 14.87 -0.70 -3.12
N ASN A 203 14.44 -1.11 -1.91
CA ASN A 203 14.39 -0.29 -0.70
C ASN A 203 13.60 1.02 -0.87
N LEU A 204 12.62 1.05 -1.78
CA LEU A 204 11.82 2.24 -2.05
C LEU A 204 10.92 2.55 -0.85
N LYS A 205 11.11 3.72 -0.22
CA LYS A 205 10.25 4.17 0.89
C LYS A 205 9.06 4.98 0.39
N TYR A 206 9.32 6.05 -0.35
CA TYR A 206 8.28 6.93 -0.87
C TYR A 206 8.29 6.97 -2.40
N ILE A 207 7.11 6.85 -2.99
CA ILE A 207 6.83 7.07 -4.41
C ILE A 207 6.77 8.58 -4.66
N VAL A 208 6.13 9.32 -3.75
CA VAL A 208 6.12 10.78 -3.74
C VAL A 208 6.56 11.23 -2.35
N SER A 209 7.57 12.09 -2.27
CA SER A 209 7.99 12.70 -1.01
C SER A 209 8.14 14.21 -1.18
N ILE A 210 7.28 14.95 -0.49
CA ILE A 210 7.36 16.40 -0.41
C ILE A 210 7.51 16.76 1.08
N PRO A 211 8.75 16.71 1.61
CA PRO A 211 9.03 17.06 3.00
C PRO A 211 8.56 18.46 3.36
N GLU A 212 8.59 19.39 2.39
CA GLU A 212 8.20 20.79 2.56
C GLU A 212 6.72 20.96 2.98
N PHE A 213 5.85 20.02 2.59
CA PHE A 213 4.43 19.99 2.95
C PHE A 213 4.06 18.78 3.82
N PHE A 214 5.05 18.04 4.35
CA PHE A 214 4.85 16.80 5.09
C PHE A 214 3.98 15.76 4.33
N PHE A 215 4.10 15.73 3.00
CA PHE A 215 3.28 14.87 2.16
C PHE A 215 4.11 13.72 1.59
N ASN A 216 3.84 12.49 2.03
CA ASN A 216 4.54 11.30 1.56
C ASN A 216 3.57 10.16 1.23
N ILE A 217 3.82 9.46 0.11
CA ILE A 217 3.04 8.31 -0.41
C ILE A 217 3.97 7.15 -0.76
#